data_AF-A0A814ND21-F1
#
_entry.id   AF-A0A814ND21-F1
#
_cell.length_a   1.000
_cell.length_b   1.000
_cell.length_c   1.000
_cell.angle_alpha   90.00
_cell.angle_beta   90.00
_cell.angle_gamma   90.00
#
_symmetry.space_group_name_H-M   'P 1'
#
loop_
_entity.id
_entity.type
_entity.pdbx_description
1 polymer ?
#
loop_
_entity_poly.entity_id
_entity_poly.type
_entity_poly.pdbx_seq_one_letter_code
_entity_poly.pdbx_strand_id
1 'polypeptide(L)'
;MNFEFRAKPGRKKTRKDDVKCLVCEGKAIGFNFGVPSCSPCKVFFRRNVVKLGTYEFRCRSDGHCSITHDTRRQCNCCRLAKCFRVGMNAKAIRTDDHQQLERTRSIESNQHKQEEKSNGNKQELQIISKQELIRPSESFMHFCPYSPILSSNDNIILTNIFHTYERTCKLFTYKEHLSMPVDETLTLPKFMNASANIYMALIYYLKSIPDFNSLPVNSKMSLIKSNLNQIVRLHSSYIMKTVTPDLDTDSPVFLHVFPEDLYIDIRANGIAVSPFVHDPILIRLFIVVLMLSTHMNVRYEKNLIDHCNESSNRNILIVQNVYVELLWRYICSRCSNYQNCVKLFSSFIATTLCSQIVEVKIDKFIRTTLPSQNHQLEPIMKSMWEPEK
;
A
#
# COMPACT_ATOMS: atom_id res chain seq x y z
N MET A 1 -58.24 1.17 35.02
CA MET A 1 -58.64 -0.25 34.89
C MET A 1 -58.00 -0.82 33.64
N ASN A 2 -57.14 -1.81 33.84
CA ASN A 2 -56.72 -2.89 32.93
C ASN A 2 -56.51 -2.57 31.45
N PHE A 3 -55.26 -2.25 31.10
CA PHE A 3 -54.73 -2.56 29.76
C PHE A 3 -54.27 -4.02 29.76
N GLU A 4 -55.07 -4.91 29.17
CA GLU A 4 -54.72 -6.30 28.93
C GLU A 4 -53.52 -6.40 27.98
N PHE A 5 -52.47 -7.07 28.45
CA PHE A 5 -51.34 -7.51 27.63
C PHE A 5 -51.80 -8.59 26.63
N ARG A 6 -52.04 -8.21 25.38
CA ARG A 6 -52.08 -9.17 24.27
C ARG A 6 -50.65 -9.60 23.91
N ALA A 7 -50.32 -10.84 24.25
CA ALA A 7 -49.08 -11.50 23.86
C ALA A 7 -48.93 -11.53 22.32
N LYS A 8 -47.79 -11.04 21.82
CA LYS A 8 -47.44 -11.17 20.39
C LYS A 8 -47.06 -12.63 20.08
N PRO A 9 -47.46 -13.16 18.90
CA PRO A 9 -47.29 -14.57 18.56
C PRO A 9 -45.80 -14.94 18.42
N GLY A 10 -45.47 -16.11 18.95
CA GLY A 10 -44.11 -16.64 18.99
C GLY A 10 -43.43 -16.67 17.61
N ARG A 11 -42.14 -16.31 17.60
CA ARG A 11 -41.24 -16.52 16.46
C ARG A 11 -41.39 -17.96 15.96
N LYS A 12 -41.92 -18.12 14.74
CA LYS A 12 -41.93 -19.40 14.03
C LYS A 12 -40.48 -19.89 13.91
N LYS A 13 -40.14 -20.98 14.61
CA LYS A 13 -38.90 -21.74 14.39
C LYS A 13 -38.92 -22.28 12.96
N THR A 14 -38.16 -21.65 12.06
CA THR A 14 -37.87 -22.23 10.76
C THR A 14 -37.09 -23.53 10.94
N ARG A 15 -37.51 -24.59 10.25
CA ARG A 15 -36.98 -25.96 10.39
C ARG A 15 -35.45 -25.98 10.21
N LYS A 16 -34.80 -26.78 11.05
CA LYS A 16 -33.36 -26.84 11.28
C LYS A 16 -32.73 -27.87 10.35
N ASP A 17 -32.85 -27.69 9.04
CA ASP A 17 -32.31 -28.63 8.05
C ASP A 17 -31.36 -27.92 7.06
N ASP A 18 -30.10 -28.36 7.12
CA ASP A 18 -29.01 -28.27 6.12
C ASP A 18 -28.29 -26.95 5.79
N VAL A 19 -28.11 -26.06 6.78
CA VAL A 19 -27.07 -25.02 6.64
C VAL A 19 -25.69 -25.69 6.58
N LYS A 20 -24.97 -25.52 5.47
CA LYS A 20 -23.61 -26.05 5.27
C LYS A 20 -22.55 -25.11 5.86
N CYS A 21 -21.45 -25.69 6.32
CA CYS A 21 -20.27 -24.98 6.79
C CYS A 21 -19.60 -24.28 5.60
N LEU A 22 -19.46 -22.96 5.64
CA LEU A 22 -18.86 -22.23 4.50
C LEU A 22 -17.38 -22.58 4.25
N VAL A 23 -16.69 -23.12 5.26
CA VAL A 23 -15.28 -23.51 5.12
C VAL A 23 -15.11 -24.84 4.40
N CYS A 24 -15.88 -25.86 4.77
CA CYS A 24 -15.63 -27.25 4.34
C CYS A 24 -16.89 -27.99 3.89
N GLU A 25 -18.00 -27.29 3.73
CA GLU A 25 -19.28 -27.80 3.19
C GLU A 25 -19.99 -28.90 3.99
N GLY A 26 -19.38 -29.41 5.07
CA GLY A 26 -20.04 -30.31 6.02
C GLY A 26 -21.16 -29.61 6.82
N LYS A 27 -21.95 -30.38 7.58
CA LYS A 27 -23.09 -29.86 8.35
C LYS A 27 -22.69 -28.75 9.34
N ALA A 28 -23.23 -27.54 9.20
CA ALA A 28 -23.01 -26.47 10.16
C ALA A 28 -23.80 -26.72 11.44
N ILE A 29 -23.21 -26.34 12.56
CA ILE A 29 -23.87 -26.44 13.88
C ILE A 29 -24.45 -25.10 14.33
N GLY A 30 -24.10 -24.01 13.64
CA GLY A 30 -24.52 -22.64 13.93
C GLY A 30 -23.53 -21.63 13.36
N PHE A 31 -23.70 -20.37 13.75
CA PHE A 31 -22.77 -19.28 13.44
C PHE A 31 -21.65 -19.24 14.47
N ASN A 32 -20.40 -19.40 14.04
CA ASN A 32 -19.22 -19.25 14.90
C ASN A 32 -18.25 -18.26 14.25
N PHE A 33 -17.72 -17.32 15.03
CA PHE A 33 -16.83 -16.26 14.57
C PHE A 33 -17.40 -15.46 13.38
N GLY A 34 -18.72 -15.29 13.32
CA GLY A 34 -19.40 -14.50 12.29
C GLY A 34 -19.94 -15.29 11.09
N VAL A 35 -19.68 -16.61 10.97
CA VAL A 35 -20.08 -17.40 9.79
C VAL A 35 -20.71 -18.76 10.15
N PRO A 36 -21.63 -19.30 9.32
CA PRO A 36 -22.10 -20.68 9.44
C PRO A 36 -20.93 -21.67 9.34
N SER A 37 -20.72 -22.47 10.39
CA SER A 37 -19.58 -23.38 10.45
C SER A 37 -19.87 -24.66 11.24
N CYS A 38 -19.15 -25.73 10.88
CA CYS A 38 -19.19 -27.00 11.61
C CYS A 38 -18.28 -26.96 12.85
N SER A 39 -18.52 -27.85 13.81
CA SER A 39 -17.71 -27.95 15.04
C SER A 39 -16.20 -28.07 14.77
N PRO A 40 -15.73 -28.91 13.81
CA PRO A 40 -14.30 -29.01 13.53
C PRO A 40 -13.68 -27.72 12.98
N CYS A 41 -14.38 -26.95 12.13
CA CYS A 41 -13.84 -25.69 11.60
C CYS A 41 -13.85 -24.57 12.63
N LYS A 42 -14.84 -24.56 13.55
CA LYS A 42 -14.83 -23.67 14.72
C LYS A 42 -13.58 -23.89 15.58
N VAL A 43 -13.35 -25.12 16.03
CA VAL A 43 -12.21 -25.44 16.90
C VAL A 43 -10.89 -25.20 16.18
N PHE A 44 -10.82 -25.59 14.91
CA PHE A 44 -9.66 -25.36 14.07
C PHE A 44 -9.30 -23.87 13.97
N PHE A 45 -10.26 -23.00 13.69
CA PHE A 45 -10.03 -21.56 13.58
C PHE A 45 -9.49 -20.99 14.90
N ARG A 46 -10.15 -21.28 16.03
CA ARG A 46 -9.73 -20.80 17.36
C ARG A 46 -8.28 -21.20 17.72
N ARG A 47 -7.87 -22.43 17.39
CA ARG A 47 -6.52 -22.93 17.73
C ARG A 47 -5.43 -22.34 16.85
N ASN A 48 -5.74 -22.03 15.59
CA ASN A 48 -4.72 -21.75 14.59
C ASN A 48 -4.64 -20.27 14.17
N VAL A 49 -5.69 -19.49 14.44
CA VAL A 49 -5.71 -18.04 14.19
C VAL A 49 -4.57 -17.29 14.91
N VAL A 50 -4.16 -17.76 16.09
CA VAL A 50 -3.05 -17.19 16.88
C VAL A 50 -1.67 -17.63 16.39
N LYS A 51 -1.60 -18.67 15.54
CA LYS A 51 -0.36 -19.18 14.93
C LYS A 51 -0.11 -18.59 13.54
N LEU A 52 -0.92 -17.63 13.12
CA LEU A 52 -0.82 -16.99 11.82
C LEU A 52 0.54 -16.26 11.70
N GLY A 53 1.27 -16.52 10.61
CA GLY A 53 2.60 -15.96 10.38
C GLY A 53 3.77 -16.76 10.99
N THR A 54 3.50 -17.89 11.66
CA THR A 54 4.56 -18.81 12.13
C THR A 54 4.92 -19.83 11.04
N TYR A 55 6.15 -20.37 11.11
CA TYR A 55 6.67 -21.34 10.12
C TYR A 55 5.83 -22.63 10.01
N GLU A 56 5.06 -22.96 11.06
CA GLU A 56 4.20 -24.16 11.16
C GLU A 56 3.00 -24.14 10.19
N PHE A 57 2.71 -23.01 9.53
CA PHE A 57 1.55 -22.82 8.66
C PHE A 57 1.87 -22.78 7.17
N ARG A 58 2.77 -23.65 6.70
CA ARG A 58 3.12 -23.80 5.28
C ARG A 58 2.24 -24.86 4.61
N CYS A 59 1.74 -24.57 3.41
CA CYS A 59 1.11 -25.59 2.57
C CYS A 59 2.17 -26.31 1.73
N ARG A 60 1.97 -27.61 1.50
CA ARG A 60 2.88 -28.50 0.78
C ARG A 60 2.64 -28.53 -0.75
N SER A 61 1.69 -27.74 -1.24
CA SER A 61 1.31 -27.63 -2.65
C SER A 61 1.50 -26.19 -3.14
N ASP A 62 0.52 -25.57 -3.80
CA ASP A 62 0.67 -24.30 -4.56
C ASP A 62 -0.07 -23.07 -3.99
N GLY A 63 -1.18 -23.25 -3.29
CA GLY A 63 -2.03 -22.12 -2.90
C GLY A 63 -3.44 -22.55 -2.55
N HIS A 64 -3.86 -23.63 -3.20
CA HIS A 64 -5.23 -23.74 -3.66
C HIS A 64 -5.85 -25.09 -3.32
N CYS A 65 -5.37 -25.76 -2.26
CA CYS A 65 -5.92 -27.04 -1.83
C CYS A 65 -7.43 -26.96 -1.65
N SER A 66 -8.17 -27.86 -2.29
CA SER A 66 -9.62 -27.94 -2.10
C SER A 66 -9.93 -28.33 -0.66
N ILE A 67 -10.80 -27.56 0.00
CA ILE A 67 -11.20 -27.78 1.39
C ILE A 67 -12.68 -28.20 1.40
N THR A 68 -12.90 -29.51 1.50
CA THR A 68 -14.21 -30.16 1.65
C THR A 68 -14.29 -30.86 3.01
N HIS A 69 -15.39 -31.56 3.28
CA HIS A 69 -15.57 -32.28 4.54
C HIS A 69 -14.44 -33.29 4.78
N ASP A 70 -13.97 -33.92 3.70
CA ASP A 70 -13.00 -35.03 3.75
C ASP A 70 -11.57 -34.53 3.59
N THR A 71 -11.33 -33.51 2.76
CA THR A 71 -9.98 -33.01 2.46
C THR A 71 -9.48 -31.94 3.44
N ARG A 72 -10.35 -31.37 4.30
CA ARG A 72 -9.98 -30.30 5.25
C ARG A 72 -8.87 -30.65 6.24
N ARG A 73 -8.43 -31.90 6.35
CA ARG A 73 -7.29 -32.27 7.22
C ARG A 73 -5.95 -32.29 6.46
N GLN A 74 -5.98 -32.25 5.13
CA GLN A 74 -4.79 -32.40 4.29
C GLN A 74 -3.91 -31.14 4.29
N CYS A 75 -4.50 -29.95 4.44
CA CYS A 75 -3.76 -28.70 4.47
C CYS A 75 -4.33 -27.72 5.50
N ASN A 76 -3.64 -27.59 6.64
CA ASN A 76 -4.01 -26.63 7.67
C ASN A 76 -3.90 -25.18 7.16
N CYS A 77 -2.85 -24.87 6.38
CA CYS A 77 -2.64 -23.55 5.78
C CYS A 77 -3.83 -23.09 4.93
N CYS A 78 -4.19 -23.85 3.89
CA CYS A 78 -5.31 -23.53 3.01
C CYS A 78 -6.66 -23.54 3.75
N ARG A 79 -6.82 -24.40 4.77
CA ARG A 79 -8.03 -24.40 5.60
C ARG A 79 -8.17 -23.12 6.42
N LEU A 80 -7.09 -22.64 7.05
CA LEU A 80 -7.11 -21.39 7.83
C LEU A 80 -7.31 -20.18 6.91
N ALA A 81 -6.67 -20.17 5.75
CA ALA A 81 -6.91 -19.16 4.72
C ALA A 81 -8.40 -19.15 4.30
N LYS A 82 -9.00 -20.33 4.04
CA LYS A 82 -10.43 -20.41 3.71
C LYS A 82 -11.33 -19.97 4.87
N CYS A 83 -10.97 -20.20 6.13
CA CYS A 83 -11.70 -19.66 7.28
C CYS A 83 -11.81 -18.12 7.24
N PHE A 84 -10.70 -17.42 6.97
CA PHE A 84 -10.72 -15.97 6.83
C PHE A 84 -11.48 -15.51 5.58
N ARG A 85 -11.27 -16.19 4.43
CA ARG A 85 -11.94 -15.85 3.17
C ARG A 85 -13.46 -15.89 3.26
N VAL A 86 -14.01 -16.81 4.06
CA VAL A 86 -15.47 -16.88 4.27
C VAL A 86 -15.98 -15.90 5.34
N GLY A 87 -15.09 -15.16 5.99
CA GLY A 87 -15.43 -14.10 6.95
C GLY A 87 -15.31 -14.48 8.43
N MET A 88 -14.56 -15.53 8.81
CA MET A 88 -14.33 -15.81 10.23
C MET A 88 -13.52 -14.68 10.89
N ASN A 89 -14.08 -14.08 11.93
CA ASN A 89 -13.52 -12.92 12.61
C ASN A 89 -12.72 -13.33 13.85
N ALA A 90 -11.40 -13.15 13.81
CA ALA A 90 -10.49 -13.40 14.92
C ALA A 90 -10.81 -12.56 16.17
N LYS A 91 -11.29 -11.32 15.99
CA LYS A 91 -11.66 -10.41 17.09
C LYS A 91 -12.90 -10.88 17.86
N ALA A 92 -13.66 -11.86 17.33
CA ALA A 92 -14.79 -12.46 18.03
C ALA A 92 -14.36 -13.53 19.07
N ILE A 93 -13.06 -13.80 19.20
CA ILE A 93 -12.49 -14.64 20.26
C ILE A 93 -12.33 -13.75 21.51
N ARG A 94 -13.23 -13.90 22.50
CA ARG A 94 -13.19 -13.12 23.74
C ARG A 94 -11.96 -13.47 24.58
N THR A 95 -11.45 -12.48 25.30
CA THR A 95 -10.22 -12.48 26.10
C THR A 95 -10.14 -13.51 27.23
N ASP A 96 -11.26 -14.11 27.65
CA ASP A 96 -11.25 -15.16 28.70
C ASP A 96 -10.73 -16.52 28.20
N ASP A 97 -10.79 -16.76 26.87
CA ASP A 97 -10.28 -17.99 26.24
C ASP A 97 -8.73 -17.99 26.11
N HIS A 98 -8.07 -16.84 26.25
CA HIS A 98 -6.59 -16.74 26.21
C HIS A 98 -5.94 -17.51 27.37
N GLN A 99 -6.55 -17.51 28.56
CA GLN A 99 -6.08 -18.27 29.72
C GLN A 99 -6.29 -19.79 29.57
N GLN A 100 -7.35 -20.24 28.88
CA GLN A 100 -7.52 -21.65 28.56
C GLN A 100 -6.55 -22.13 27.46
N LEU A 101 -6.18 -21.25 26.53
CA LEU A 101 -5.18 -21.52 25.48
C LEU A 101 -3.77 -21.70 26.07
N GLU A 102 -3.39 -20.92 27.09
CA GLU A 102 -2.14 -21.12 27.82
C GLU A 102 -2.13 -22.45 28.60
N ARG A 103 -3.24 -22.82 29.24
CA ARG A 103 -3.37 -24.12 29.93
C ARG A 103 -3.24 -25.31 28.98
N THR A 104 -3.74 -25.19 27.75
CA THR A 104 -3.62 -26.26 26.75
C THR A 104 -2.18 -26.39 26.24
N ARG A 105 -1.44 -25.28 26.06
CA ARG A 105 -0.02 -25.29 25.70
C ARG A 105 0.87 -25.95 26.76
N SER A 106 0.59 -25.72 28.04
CA SER A 106 1.34 -26.36 29.14
C SER A 106 1.15 -27.87 29.20
N ILE A 107 0.02 -28.40 28.70
CA ILE A 107 -0.23 -29.85 28.66
C ILE A 107 0.49 -30.48 27.47
N GLU A 108 0.45 -29.85 26.29
CA GLU A 108 1.17 -30.31 25.09
C GLU A 108 2.70 -30.24 25.24
N SER A 109 3.23 -29.20 25.92
CA SER A 109 4.68 -29.09 26.18
C SER A 109 5.18 -30.10 27.22
N ASN A 110 4.33 -30.54 28.15
CA ASN A 110 4.71 -31.52 29.16
C ASN A 110 4.69 -32.95 28.62
N GLN A 111 3.91 -33.23 27.57
CA GLN A 111 3.94 -34.51 26.86
C GLN A 111 5.22 -34.67 26.02
N HIS A 112 5.66 -33.61 25.32
CA HIS A 112 6.92 -33.64 24.58
C HIS A 112 8.17 -33.71 25.49
N LYS A 113 8.14 -33.13 26.69
CA LYS A 113 9.26 -33.19 27.65
C LYS A 113 9.43 -34.55 28.35
N GLN A 114 8.43 -35.44 28.30
CA GLN A 114 8.57 -36.81 28.82
C GLN A 114 9.22 -37.75 27.79
N GLU A 115 9.11 -37.46 26.49
CA GLU A 115 9.73 -38.25 25.43
C GLU A 115 11.22 -37.93 25.24
N GLU A 116 11.69 -36.72 25.60
CA GLU A 116 13.10 -36.31 25.46
C GLU A 116 14.00 -36.65 26.66
N LYS A 117 13.48 -37.26 27.73
CA LYS A 117 14.28 -37.67 28.91
C LYS A 117 14.97 -39.02 28.78
N SER A 118 14.85 -39.72 27.65
CA SER A 118 15.40 -41.06 27.46
C SER A 118 16.69 -41.13 26.63
N ASN A 119 17.26 -40.01 26.17
CA ASN A 119 18.58 -40.04 25.52
C ASN A 119 19.43 -38.85 25.92
N GLY A 120 20.29 -39.08 26.92
CA GLY A 120 21.32 -38.14 27.32
C GLY A 120 22.51 -38.16 26.38
N ASN A 121 22.99 -36.99 25.99
CA ASN A 121 24.37 -36.62 26.29
C ASN A 121 24.59 -35.11 26.15
N LYS A 122 25.26 -34.57 27.18
CA LYS A 122 25.68 -33.18 27.32
C LYS A 122 26.88 -32.89 26.42
N GLN A 123 26.94 -31.70 25.85
CA GLN A 123 28.13 -30.85 25.91
C GLN A 123 27.75 -29.39 25.62
N GLU A 124 27.89 -28.55 26.64
CA GLU A 124 27.92 -27.09 26.53
C GLU A 124 29.27 -26.65 25.94
N LEU A 125 29.24 -25.69 25.02
CA LEU A 125 30.28 -24.67 24.90
C LEU A 125 29.67 -23.38 24.33
N GLN A 126 29.71 -22.33 25.17
CA GLN A 126 29.36 -20.95 24.86
C GLN A 126 30.43 -20.31 23.96
N ILE A 127 30.05 -19.68 22.85
CA ILE A 127 30.72 -18.48 22.31
C ILE A 127 29.69 -17.54 21.65
N ILE A 128 29.84 -16.27 21.97
CA ILE A 128 29.01 -15.10 21.64
C ILE A 128 29.19 -14.62 20.18
N SER A 129 28.12 -14.06 19.62
CA SER A 129 28.04 -13.11 18.49
C SER A 129 28.69 -13.47 17.15
N LYS A 130 27.84 -13.82 16.17
CA LYS A 130 27.87 -13.24 14.82
C LYS A 130 26.47 -13.37 14.22
N GLN A 131 25.83 -12.21 14.01
CA GLN A 131 24.70 -12.09 13.11
C GLN A 131 25.20 -12.41 11.70
N GLU A 132 25.04 -13.65 11.26
CA GLU A 132 24.97 -13.94 9.83
C GLU A 132 23.49 -13.92 9.44
N LEU A 133 23.16 -12.91 8.63
CA LEU A 133 21.93 -12.81 7.88
C LEU A 133 21.70 -14.11 7.11
N ILE A 134 20.84 -14.98 7.63
CA ILE A 134 20.26 -16.08 6.87
C ILE A 134 19.50 -15.44 5.71
N ARG A 135 20.06 -15.51 4.50
CA ARG A 135 19.34 -15.21 3.26
C ARG A 135 18.07 -16.08 3.25
N PRO A 136 16.86 -15.51 3.09
CA PRO A 136 15.67 -16.34 2.98
C PRO A 136 15.81 -17.20 1.73
N SER A 137 15.87 -18.52 1.89
CA SER A 137 15.80 -19.44 0.77
C SER A 137 14.44 -19.30 0.06
N GLU A 138 14.46 -19.36 -1.27
CA GLU A 138 13.34 -19.11 -2.20
C GLU A 138 12.07 -19.96 -1.96
N SER A 139 12.06 -20.86 -0.98
CA SER A 139 10.88 -21.67 -0.61
C SER A 139 9.90 -20.98 0.36
N PHE A 140 10.24 -19.82 0.94
CA PHE A 140 9.37 -19.10 1.89
C PHE A 140 8.25 -18.27 1.24
N MET A 141 8.14 -18.31 -0.09
CA MET A 141 7.47 -17.28 -0.87
C MET A 141 6.14 -17.66 -1.52
N HIS A 142 5.67 -18.88 -1.31
CA HIS A 142 4.32 -19.27 -1.68
C HIS A 142 3.39 -19.18 -0.46
N PHE A 143 2.12 -18.86 -0.74
CA PHE A 143 1.01 -18.68 0.20
C PHE A 143 0.89 -17.29 0.81
N CYS A 144 0.22 -16.39 0.08
CA CYS A 144 -0.44 -15.25 0.68
C CYS A 144 -1.73 -15.75 1.37
N PRO A 145 -1.81 -15.81 2.72
CA PRO A 145 -3.04 -16.22 3.43
C PRO A 145 -4.08 -15.10 3.46
N TYR A 146 -3.72 -13.93 2.92
CA TYR A 146 -4.55 -12.77 2.72
C TYR A 146 -4.46 -12.37 1.25
N SER A 147 -5.29 -12.92 0.37
CA SER A 147 -5.81 -12.03 -0.68
C SER A 147 -6.72 -11.08 0.09
N PRO A 148 -6.31 -9.83 0.37
CA PRO A 148 -7.13 -8.96 1.20
C PRO A 148 -8.34 -8.63 0.34
N ILE A 149 -9.49 -9.20 0.70
CA ILE A 149 -10.75 -8.83 0.07
C ILE A 149 -10.91 -7.34 0.37
N LEU A 150 -10.87 -6.51 -0.68
CA LEU A 150 -11.17 -5.09 -0.56
C LEU A 150 -12.52 -4.95 0.12
N SER A 151 -12.55 -4.33 1.29
CA SER A 151 -13.79 -4.07 2.01
C SER A 151 -14.67 -3.10 1.22
N SER A 152 -15.96 -3.01 1.56
CA SER A 152 -16.84 -1.98 0.97
C SER A 152 -16.28 -0.57 1.19
N ASN A 153 -15.65 -0.33 2.34
CA ASN A 153 -14.99 0.94 2.64
C ASN A 153 -13.74 1.17 1.78
N ASP A 154 -12.90 0.15 1.58
CA ASP A 154 -11.74 0.25 0.68
C ASP A 154 -12.20 0.64 -0.73
N ASN A 155 -13.24 -0.01 -1.26
CA ASN A 155 -13.76 0.31 -2.60
C ASN A 155 -14.26 1.76 -2.69
N ILE A 156 -14.95 2.28 -1.67
CA ILE A 156 -15.37 3.69 -1.64
C ILE A 156 -14.16 4.63 -1.72
N ILE A 157 -13.11 4.37 -0.93
CA ILE A 157 -11.89 5.18 -0.94
C ILE A 157 -11.22 5.14 -2.32
N LEU A 158 -11.07 3.95 -2.91
CA LEU A 158 -10.47 3.76 -4.23
C LEU A 158 -11.28 4.46 -5.34
N THR A 159 -12.61 4.35 -5.30
CA THR A 159 -13.52 5.04 -6.22
C THR A 159 -13.41 6.56 -6.10
N ASN A 160 -13.32 7.09 -4.87
CA ASN A 160 -13.14 8.52 -4.63
C ASN A 160 -11.79 9.02 -5.14
N ILE A 161 -10.70 8.28 -4.88
CA ILE A 161 -9.36 8.54 -5.41
C ILE A 161 -9.39 8.60 -6.95
N PHE A 162 -10.03 7.61 -7.59
CA PHE A 162 -10.15 7.56 -9.04
C PHE A 162 -10.91 8.77 -9.59
N HIS A 163 -12.16 8.99 -9.17
CA HIS A 163 -13.00 10.03 -9.74
C HIS A 163 -12.51 11.44 -9.46
N THR A 164 -11.91 11.66 -8.29
CA THR A 164 -11.39 12.99 -7.97
C THR A 164 -10.18 13.31 -8.84
N TYR A 165 -9.26 12.35 -9.01
CA TYR A 165 -8.14 12.50 -9.93
C TYR A 165 -8.60 12.74 -11.37
N GLU A 166 -9.60 11.98 -11.86
CA GLU A 166 -10.14 12.17 -13.21
C GLU A 166 -10.70 13.59 -13.41
N ARG A 167 -11.34 14.14 -12.38
CA ARG A 167 -11.92 15.49 -12.44
C ARG A 167 -10.88 16.60 -12.33
N THR A 168 -9.85 16.43 -11.50
CA THR A 168 -8.94 17.52 -11.16
C THR A 168 -7.61 17.46 -11.88
N CYS A 169 -7.04 16.27 -12.11
CA CYS A 169 -5.68 16.14 -12.64
C CYS A 169 -5.66 15.85 -14.13
N LYS A 170 -6.54 14.96 -14.62
CA LYS A 170 -6.52 14.50 -16.02
C LYS A 170 -6.79 15.62 -17.04
N LEU A 171 -7.48 16.68 -16.61
CA LEU A 171 -7.76 17.84 -17.44
C LEU A 171 -6.51 18.63 -17.81
N PHE A 172 -5.45 18.52 -17.01
CA PHE A 172 -4.20 19.22 -17.20
C PHE A 172 -3.19 18.23 -17.80
N THR A 173 -2.69 18.57 -18.99
CA THR A 173 -1.86 17.68 -19.81
C THR A 173 -0.56 18.38 -20.19
N TYR A 174 0.33 17.71 -20.93
CA TYR A 174 1.54 18.33 -21.47
C TYR A 174 1.29 19.12 -22.76
N LYS A 175 0.05 19.34 -23.18
CA LYS A 175 -0.28 20.01 -24.44
C LYS A 175 0.39 21.38 -24.58
N GLU A 176 0.46 22.16 -23.51
CA GLU A 176 1.13 23.45 -23.49
C GLU A 176 2.61 23.31 -23.84
N HIS A 177 3.30 22.34 -23.22
CA HIS A 177 4.71 22.03 -23.50
C HIS A 177 4.93 21.55 -24.93
N LEU A 178 4.05 20.68 -25.44
CA LEU A 178 4.17 20.14 -26.80
C LEU A 178 3.93 21.17 -27.89
N SER A 179 3.20 22.23 -27.56
CA SER A 179 2.88 23.31 -28.50
C SER A 179 3.91 24.45 -28.43
N MET A 180 4.94 24.36 -27.59
CA MET A 180 5.96 25.40 -27.47
C MET A 180 6.87 25.44 -28.71
N PRO A 181 7.17 26.62 -29.27
CA PRO A 181 8.14 26.74 -30.35
C PRO A 181 9.54 26.42 -29.83
N VAL A 182 10.32 25.67 -30.62
CA VAL A 182 11.71 25.30 -30.29
C VAL A 182 12.65 26.30 -30.95
N ASP A 183 12.69 27.51 -30.39
CA ASP A 183 13.52 28.62 -30.85
C ASP A 183 14.14 29.35 -29.64
N GLU A 184 14.91 30.42 -29.90
CA GLU A 184 15.57 31.22 -28.86
C GLU A 184 14.61 31.83 -27.82
N THR A 185 13.31 31.84 -28.10
CA THR A 185 12.31 32.35 -27.17
C THR A 185 11.91 31.33 -26.09
N LEU A 186 12.26 30.05 -26.25
CA LEU A 186 11.99 28.98 -25.29
C LEU A 186 12.97 29.02 -24.12
N THR A 187 12.61 29.75 -23.07
CA THR A 187 13.43 29.87 -21.86
C THR A 187 13.00 28.88 -20.77
N LEU A 188 13.91 28.57 -19.84
CA LEU A 188 13.61 27.74 -18.67
C LEU A 188 12.39 28.25 -17.87
N PRO A 189 12.24 29.56 -17.57
CA PRO A 189 11.04 30.07 -16.90
C PRO A 189 9.75 29.80 -17.67
N LYS A 190 9.73 29.97 -19.00
CA LYS A 190 8.54 29.68 -19.82
C LYS A 190 8.17 28.21 -19.76
N PHE A 191 9.17 27.33 -19.87
CA PHE A 191 8.97 25.89 -19.71
C PHE A 191 8.43 25.55 -18.32
N MET A 192 9.01 26.10 -17.26
CA MET A 192 8.54 25.85 -15.88
C MET A 192 7.10 26.34 -15.68
N ASN A 193 6.77 27.55 -16.12
CA ASN A 193 5.43 28.14 -16.00
C ASN A 193 4.37 27.31 -16.75
N ALA A 194 4.70 26.69 -17.89
CA ALA A 194 3.79 25.78 -18.57
C ALA A 194 3.35 24.58 -17.71
N SER A 195 4.10 24.24 -16.65
CA SER A 195 3.73 23.20 -15.69
C SER A 195 2.87 23.70 -14.52
N ALA A 196 2.65 25.00 -14.35
CA ALA A 196 2.00 25.56 -13.17
C ALA A 196 0.60 25.00 -12.91
N ASN A 197 -0.18 24.81 -13.98
CA ASN A 197 -1.51 24.21 -13.90
C ASN A 197 -1.48 22.78 -13.36
N ILE A 198 -0.44 21.98 -13.69
CA ILE A 198 -0.27 20.61 -13.19
C ILE A 198 -0.03 20.63 -11.67
N TYR A 199 0.81 21.55 -11.19
CA TYR A 199 1.06 21.72 -9.75
C TYR A 199 -0.23 22.08 -9.01
N MET A 200 -0.97 23.07 -9.52
CA MET A 200 -2.26 23.47 -8.94
C MET A 200 -3.25 22.31 -8.91
N ALA A 201 -3.39 21.58 -10.01
CA ALA A 201 -4.28 20.43 -10.14
C ALA A 201 -3.98 19.34 -9.10
N LEU A 202 -2.71 19.00 -8.92
CA LEU A 202 -2.27 18.02 -7.93
C LEU A 202 -2.52 18.53 -6.51
N ILE A 203 -2.28 19.81 -6.20
CA ILE A 203 -2.60 20.38 -4.88
C ILE A 203 -4.12 20.29 -4.61
N TYR A 204 -4.97 20.60 -5.60
CA TYR A 204 -6.42 20.46 -5.46
C TYR A 204 -6.84 18.99 -5.25
N TYR A 205 -6.25 18.06 -5.99
CA TYR A 205 -6.45 16.64 -5.79
C TYR A 205 -6.08 16.21 -4.38
N LEU A 206 -4.92 16.63 -3.87
CA LEU A 206 -4.47 16.26 -2.53
C LEU A 206 -5.36 16.85 -1.42
N LYS A 207 -5.84 18.08 -1.59
CA LYS A 207 -6.83 18.70 -0.68
C LYS A 207 -8.18 17.97 -0.66
N SER A 208 -8.49 17.19 -1.68
CA SER A 208 -9.70 16.37 -1.72
C SER A 208 -9.60 15.11 -0.86
N ILE A 209 -8.38 14.70 -0.47
CA ILE A 209 -8.15 13.54 0.38
C ILE A 209 -8.47 13.90 1.83
N PRO A 210 -9.49 13.30 2.47
CA PRO A 210 -9.95 13.73 3.80
C PRO A 210 -8.86 13.69 4.86
N ASP A 211 -8.07 12.61 4.90
CA ASP A 211 -7.00 12.44 5.89
C ASP A 211 -5.80 13.35 5.64
N PHE A 212 -5.55 13.77 4.40
CA PHE A 212 -4.55 14.81 4.15
C PHE A 212 -5.05 16.14 4.69
N ASN A 213 -6.32 16.46 4.47
CA ASN A 213 -6.86 17.76 4.83
C ASN A 213 -7.01 17.95 6.35
N SER A 214 -7.13 16.85 7.10
CA SER A 214 -7.16 16.85 8.57
C SER A 214 -5.79 17.13 9.22
N LEU A 215 -4.69 17.05 8.46
CA LEU A 215 -3.36 17.36 8.98
C LEU A 215 -3.20 18.86 9.29
N PRO A 216 -2.33 19.21 10.27
CA PRO A 216 -1.97 20.60 10.54
C PRO A 216 -1.48 21.34 9.30
N VAL A 217 -1.75 22.65 9.21
CA VAL A 217 -1.39 23.47 8.04
C VAL A 217 0.12 23.40 7.76
N ASN A 218 0.97 23.51 8.78
CA ASN A 218 2.42 23.43 8.63
C ASN A 218 2.86 22.08 8.06
N SER A 219 2.29 20.97 8.56
CA SER A 219 2.56 19.63 8.03
C SER A 219 2.15 19.49 6.57
N LYS A 220 0.97 20.02 6.19
CA LYS A 220 0.53 20.04 4.78
C LYS A 220 1.50 20.84 3.90
N MET A 221 1.96 22.00 4.36
CA MET A 221 2.91 22.84 3.63
C MET A 221 4.26 22.14 3.44
N SER A 222 4.81 21.53 4.50
CA SER A 222 6.07 20.77 4.43
C SER A 222 5.96 19.58 3.47
N LEU A 223 4.86 18.80 3.54
CA LEU A 223 4.64 17.68 2.62
C LEU A 223 4.56 18.13 1.17
N ILE A 224 3.81 19.21 0.89
CA ILE A 224 3.71 19.78 -0.46
C ILE A 224 5.09 20.22 -0.96
N LYS A 225 5.83 21.03 -0.18
CA LYS A 225 7.15 21.52 -0.59
C LYS A 225 8.17 20.40 -0.81
N SER A 226 8.12 19.36 0.02
CA SER A 226 9.07 18.24 -0.08
C SER A 226 8.75 17.32 -1.25
N ASN A 227 7.49 16.92 -1.43
CA ASN A 227 7.16 15.78 -2.30
C ASN A 227 6.49 16.16 -3.63
N LEU A 228 5.99 17.39 -3.80
CA LEU A 228 5.18 17.72 -4.98
C LEU A 228 5.97 17.65 -6.30
N ASN A 229 7.24 18.07 -6.34
CA ASN A 229 8.06 17.97 -7.57
C ASN A 229 8.18 16.52 -8.07
N GLN A 230 8.41 15.58 -7.13
CA GLN A 230 8.48 14.16 -7.43
C GLN A 230 7.15 13.61 -7.93
N ILE A 231 6.06 13.99 -7.28
CA ILE A 231 4.71 13.59 -7.70
C ILE A 231 4.39 14.12 -9.09
N VAL A 232 4.72 15.38 -9.36
CA VAL A 232 4.54 15.99 -10.68
C VAL A 232 5.27 15.16 -11.71
N ARG A 233 6.54 14.79 -11.53
CA ARG A 233 7.25 13.95 -12.50
C ARG A 233 6.57 12.61 -12.78
N LEU A 234 6.14 11.91 -11.72
CA LEU A 234 5.45 10.61 -11.88
C LEU A 234 4.11 10.78 -12.61
N HIS A 235 3.36 11.83 -12.25
CA HIS A 235 2.12 12.21 -12.92
C HIS A 235 2.36 12.55 -14.39
N SER A 236 3.36 13.38 -14.69
CA SER A 236 3.78 13.75 -16.05
C SER A 236 4.13 12.54 -16.89
N SER A 237 4.90 11.62 -16.33
CA SER A 237 5.30 10.37 -17.01
C SER A 237 4.08 9.50 -17.32
N TYR A 238 3.13 9.42 -16.38
CA TYR A 238 1.86 8.72 -16.59
C TYR A 238 1.01 9.38 -17.68
N ILE A 239 0.83 10.70 -17.65
CA ILE A 239 0.01 11.43 -18.63
C ILE A 239 0.64 11.35 -20.02
N MET A 240 1.95 11.54 -20.15
CA MET A 240 2.62 11.43 -21.45
C MET A 240 2.37 10.07 -22.09
N LYS A 241 2.49 8.99 -21.32
CA LYS A 241 2.29 7.62 -21.84
C LYS A 241 0.83 7.26 -22.15
N THR A 242 -0.13 7.87 -21.47
CA THR A 242 -1.56 7.53 -21.60
C THR A 242 -2.36 8.46 -22.50
N VAL A 243 -1.90 9.70 -22.66
CA VAL A 243 -2.61 10.76 -23.40
C VAL A 243 -1.87 11.12 -24.69
N THR A 244 -0.53 11.00 -24.72
CA THR A 244 0.31 11.34 -25.88
C THR A 244 1.35 10.24 -26.14
N PRO A 245 0.92 9.01 -26.49
CA PRO A 245 1.81 7.85 -26.60
C PRO A 245 2.92 8.03 -27.67
N ASP A 246 2.72 8.93 -28.63
CA ASP A 246 3.70 9.22 -29.69
C ASP A 246 4.96 9.96 -29.18
N LEU A 247 4.94 10.47 -27.93
CA LEU A 247 6.12 11.04 -27.23
C LEU A 247 7.15 10.01 -26.76
N ASP A 248 6.98 8.72 -27.08
CA ASP A 248 8.10 7.79 -27.00
C ASP A 248 9.27 8.22 -27.94
N THR A 249 9.00 9.11 -28.90
CA THR A 249 9.99 9.83 -29.73
C THR A 249 10.44 11.14 -29.07
N ASP A 250 11.74 11.46 -29.18
CA ASP A 250 12.39 12.53 -28.42
C ASP A 250 11.65 13.87 -28.46
N SER A 251 11.33 14.45 -27.30
CA SER A 251 10.66 15.74 -27.22
C SER A 251 11.67 16.87 -27.45
N PRO A 252 11.62 17.58 -28.60
CA PRO A 252 12.61 18.61 -28.92
C PRO A 252 12.58 19.78 -27.93
N VAL A 253 11.41 20.04 -27.31
CA VAL A 253 11.23 21.05 -26.25
C VAL A 253 12.08 20.73 -25.01
N PHE A 254 12.14 19.46 -24.60
CA PHE A 254 12.92 19.07 -23.42
C PHE A 254 14.42 19.09 -23.71
N LEU A 255 14.83 18.61 -24.89
CA LEU A 255 16.22 18.67 -25.36
C LEU A 255 16.74 20.11 -25.50
N HIS A 256 15.85 21.07 -25.81
CA HIS A 256 16.22 22.48 -25.89
C HIS A 256 16.42 23.09 -24.49
N VAL A 257 15.62 22.68 -23.50
CA VAL A 257 15.64 23.29 -22.15
C VAL A 257 16.66 22.64 -21.23
N PHE A 258 16.86 21.32 -21.32
CA PHE A 258 17.75 20.58 -20.44
C PHE A 258 19.00 20.09 -21.19
N PRO A 259 20.16 20.01 -20.50
CA PRO A 259 21.33 19.31 -21.01
C PRO A 259 20.99 17.89 -21.44
N GLU A 260 21.65 17.40 -22.49
CA GLU A 260 21.35 16.10 -23.12
C GLU A 260 21.46 14.94 -22.11
N ASP A 261 22.49 14.93 -21.26
CA ASP A 261 22.70 13.91 -20.23
C ASP A 261 21.56 13.90 -19.20
N LEU A 262 21.10 15.08 -18.77
CA LEU A 262 19.97 15.22 -17.86
C LEU A 262 18.65 14.80 -18.52
N TYR A 263 18.46 15.14 -19.80
CA TYR A 263 17.28 14.72 -20.54
C TYR A 263 17.19 13.20 -20.69
N ILE A 264 18.31 12.52 -20.97
CA ILE A 264 18.37 11.06 -21.02
C ILE A 264 17.91 10.44 -19.70
N ASP A 265 18.38 10.98 -18.57
CA ASP A 265 17.97 10.53 -17.23
C ASP A 265 16.47 10.75 -16.97
N ILE A 266 15.92 11.91 -17.38
CA ILE A 266 14.49 12.21 -17.27
C ILE A 266 13.66 11.19 -18.07
N ARG A 267 14.08 10.91 -19.32
CA ARG A 267 13.40 9.94 -20.19
C ARG A 267 13.45 8.53 -19.62
N ALA A 268 14.61 8.09 -19.14
CA ALA A 268 14.77 6.78 -18.51
C ALA A 268 13.85 6.63 -17.27
N ASN A 269 13.70 7.70 -16.47
CA ASN A 269 12.78 7.68 -15.33
C ASN A 269 11.31 7.56 -15.75
N GLY A 270 10.91 8.23 -16.83
CA GLY A 270 9.55 8.12 -17.38
C GLY A 270 9.20 6.70 -17.83
N ILE A 271 10.15 6.00 -18.49
CA ILE A 271 9.99 4.60 -18.91
C ILE A 271 9.77 3.68 -17.70
N ALA A 272 10.43 3.95 -16.57
CA ALA A 272 10.30 3.16 -15.35
C ALA A 272 8.89 3.22 -14.71
N VAL A 273 8.01 4.14 -15.15
CA VAL A 273 6.59 4.21 -14.73
C VAL A 273 5.70 3.28 -15.56
N SER A 274 6.18 2.78 -16.70
CA SER A 274 5.42 1.94 -17.63
C SER A 274 4.68 0.75 -17.01
N PRO A 275 5.22 0.02 -16.02
CA PRO A 275 4.50 -1.11 -15.41
C PRO A 275 3.18 -0.71 -14.73
N PHE A 276 3.00 0.58 -14.41
CA PHE A 276 1.88 1.08 -13.61
C PHE A 276 0.80 1.77 -14.44
N VAL A 277 1.07 2.14 -15.69
CA VAL A 277 0.20 3.04 -16.47
C VAL A 277 -1.11 2.38 -16.90
N HIS A 278 -1.14 1.05 -16.99
CA HIS A 278 -2.30 0.30 -17.45
C HIS A 278 -3.36 0.09 -16.36
N ASP A 279 -2.99 0.22 -15.08
CA ASP A 279 -3.96 0.09 -14.00
C ASP A 279 -4.59 1.46 -13.65
N PRO A 280 -5.94 1.58 -13.67
CA PRO A 280 -6.62 2.85 -13.52
C PRO A 280 -6.50 3.45 -12.12
N ILE A 281 -6.12 2.70 -11.09
CA ILE A 281 -6.12 3.18 -9.70
C ILE A 281 -4.71 3.23 -9.12
N LEU A 282 -3.86 2.29 -9.53
CA LEU A 282 -2.56 2.04 -8.91
C LEU A 282 -1.68 3.30 -8.81
N ILE A 283 -1.50 4.04 -9.90
CA ILE A 283 -0.68 5.28 -9.90
C ILE A 283 -1.32 6.40 -9.07
N ARG A 284 -2.65 6.51 -9.08
CA ARG A 284 -3.40 7.56 -8.36
C ARG A 284 -3.31 7.37 -6.86
N LEU A 285 -3.44 6.11 -6.41
CA LEU A 285 -3.25 5.71 -5.03
C LEU A 285 -1.79 5.86 -4.60
N PHE A 286 -0.85 5.54 -5.50
CA PHE A 286 0.57 5.72 -5.22
C PHE A 286 0.97 7.19 -5.03
N ILE A 287 0.40 8.12 -5.82
CA ILE A 287 0.56 9.56 -5.64
C ILE A 287 0.14 10.00 -4.22
N VAL A 288 -0.97 9.46 -3.69
CA VAL A 288 -1.43 9.77 -2.32
C VAL A 288 -0.41 9.28 -1.29
N VAL A 289 0.11 8.05 -1.45
CA VAL A 289 1.14 7.49 -0.57
C VAL A 289 2.43 8.33 -0.60
N LEU A 290 2.87 8.73 -1.79
CA LEU A 290 4.07 9.58 -1.92
C LEU A 290 3.87 10.95 -1.32
N MET A 291 2.67 11.55 -1.42
CA MET A 291 2.42 12.84 -0.78
C MET A 291 2.59 12.77 0.72
N LEU A 292 2.09 11.70 1.33
CA LEU A 292 2.14 11.47 2.78
C LEU A 292 3.50 10.92 3.25
N SER A 293 4.48 10.80 2.35
CA SER A 293 5.80 10.25 2.70
C SER A 293 6.71 11.30 3.31
N THR A 294 7.25 11.03 4.48
CA THR A 294 8.26 11.87 5.14
C THR A 294 9.69 11.43 4.82
N HIS A 295 9.94 10.12 4.66
CA HIS A 295 11.30 9.57 4.54
C HIS A 295 11.70 9.12 3.13
N MET A 296 10.79 9.27 2.15
CA MET A 296 11.05 8.98 0.74
C MET A 296 11.36 10.26 -0.02
N ASN A 297 12.03 11.23 0.60
CA ASN A 297 12.54 12.40 -0.10
C ASN A 297 13.73 13.00 0.65
N VAL A 298 14.89 13.08 -0.01
CA VAL A 298 16.13 13.65 0.55
C VAL A 298 15.95 15.12 0.99
N ARG A 299 14.94 15.84 0.45
CA ARG A 299 14.61 17.21 0.86
C ARG A 299 13.86 17.29 2.21
N TYR A 300 13.19 16.23 2.65
CA TYR A 300 12.43 16.27 3.90
C TYR A 300 13.34 16.35 5.13
N GLU A 301 14.49 15.66 5.11
CA GLU A 301 15.50 15.78 6.18
C GLU A 301 16.14 17.17 6.28
N LYS A 302 16.25 17.90 5.16
CA LYS A 302 16.74 19.28 5.17
C LYS A 302 15.69 20.29 5.66
N ASN A 303 14.41 20.04 5.38
CA ASN A 303 13.31 20.91 5.81
C ASN A 303 12.87 20.65 7.27
N LEU A 304 13.43 19.62 7.93
CA LEU A 304 13.18 19.31 9.35
C LEU A 304 13.82 20.31 10.31
N ILE A 305 14.74 21.17 9.83
CA ILE A 305 15.42 22.15 10.70
C ILE A 305 14.42 23.18 11.25
N ASP A 306 13.27 23.41 10.60
CA ASP A 306 12.24 24.31 11.10
C ASP A 306 10.87 23.62 11.27
N HIS A 307 10.54 23.31 12.54
CA HIS A 307 9.18 23.34 13.10
C HIS A 307 8.19 22.17 12.93
N CYS A 308 8.58 20.93 12.59
CA CYS A 308 7.68 19.78 12.78
C CYS A 308 7.96 19.02 14.10
N ASN A 309 7.09 19.21 15.10
CA ASN A 309 7.10 18.44 16.34
C ASN A 309 7.04 16.94 16.05
N GLU A 310 7.74 16.11 16.83
CA GLU A 310 7.77 14.64 16.70
C GLU A 310 6.36 14.00 16.64
N SER A 311 5.41 14.60 17.36
CA SER A 311 3.98 14.23 17.32
C SER A 311 3.33 14.45 15.95
N SER A 312 3.68 15.53 15.24
CA SER A 312 3.17 15.82 13.89
C SER A 312 3.68 14.78 12.89
N ASN A 313 4.95 14.39 12.96
CA ASN A 313 5.53 13.36 12.10
C ASN A 313 4.84 12.01 12.33
N ARG A 314 4.58 11.66 13.61
CA ARG A 314 3.85 10.44 13.95
C ARG A 314 2.44 10.44 13.34
N ASN A 315 1.73 11.56 13.37
CA ASN A 315 0.40 11.67 12.78
C ASN A 315 0.43 11.50 11.26
N ILE A 316 1.42 12.09 10.58
CA ILE A 316 1.60 11.91 9.13
C ILE A 316 1.81 10.42 8.81
N LEU A 317 2.69 9.74 9.54
CA LEU A 317 2.96 8.31 9.32
C LEU A 317 1.73 7.42 9.60
N ILE A 318 0.92 7.74 10.61
CA ILE A 318 -0.34 7.05 10.87
C ILE A 318 -1.27 7.17 9.68
N VAL A 319 -1.45 8.38 9.13
CA VAL A 319 -2.27 8.62 7.95
C VAL A 319 -1.68 7.91 6.72
N GLN A 320 -0.36 8.00 6.51
CA GLN A 320 0.33 7.33 5.41
C GLN A 320 0.08 5.82 5.42
N ASN A 321 0.19 5.17 6.59
CA ASN A 321 0.00 3.73 6.73
C ASN A 321 -1.38 3.26 6.28
N VAL A 322 -2.43 4.07 6.45
CA VAL A 322 -3.78 3.74 5.93
C VAL A 322 -3.74 3.52 4.42
N TYR A 323 -3.06 4.41 3.69
CA TYR A 323 -2.97 4.36 2.23
C TYR A 323 -1.94 3.34 1.72
N VAL A 324 -0.84 3.12 2.45
CA VAL A 324 0.13 2.06 2.14
C VAL A 324 -0.52 0.69 2.26
N GLU A 325 -1.26 0.46 3.34
CA GLU A 325 -2.02 -0.76 3.56
C GLU A 325 -3.11 -0.94 2.49
N LEU A 326 -3.83 0.13 2.14
CA LEU A 326 -4.81 0.10 1.04
C LEU A 326 -4.15 -0.23 -0.31
N LEU A 327 -2.98 0.34 -0.60
CA LEU A 327 -2.20 0.05 -1.81
C LEU A 327 -1.79 -1.42 -1.85
N TRP A 328 -1.30 -1.95 -0.75
CA TRP A 328 -0.92 -3.36 -0.65
C TRP A 328 -2.13 -4.29 -0.88
N ARG A 329 -3.27 -3.99 -0.23
CA ARG A 329 -4.52 -4.73 -0.44
C ARG A 329 -4.99 -4.67 -1.89
N TYR A 330 -4.93 -3.49 -2.50
CA TYR A 330 -5.29 -3.30 -3.90
C TYR A 330 -4.37 -4.12 -4.82
N ILE A 331 -3.05 -4.06 -4.65
CA ILE A 331 -2.09 -4.86 -5.42
C ILE A 331 -2.41 -6.35 -5.30
N CYS A 332 -2.62 -6.84 -4.08
CA CYS A 332 -2.95 -8.24 -3.85
C CYS A 332 -4.30 -8.67 -4.44
N SER A 333 -5.23 -7.73 -4.69
CA SER A 333 -6.48 -8.00 -5.40
C SER A 333 -6.32 -8.09 -6.92
N ARG A 334 -5.24 -7.54 -7.48
CA ARG A 334 -4.98 -7.46 -8.93
C ARG A 334 -3.96 -8.49 -9.41
N CYS A 335 -3.00 -8.87 -8.55
CA CYS A 335 -1.95 -9.82 -8.90
C CYS A 335 -2.39 -11.27 -8.70
N SER A 336 -1.95 -12.15 -9.59
CA SER A 336 -2.27 -13.59 -9.55
C SER A 336 -1.59 -14.34 -8.41
N ASN A 337 -0.47 -13.82 -7.89
CA ASN A 337 0.28 -14.43 -6.80
C ASN A 337 1.08 -13.38 -6.01
N TYR A 338 1.51 -13.76 -4.81
CA TYR A 338 2.28 -12.92 -3.89
C TYR A 338 3.58 -12.39 -4.50
N GLN A 339 4.25 -13.20 -5.33
CA GLN A 339 5.50 -12.80 -5.96
C GLN A 339 5.31 -11.60 -6.88
N ASN A 340 4.25 -11.61 -7.65
CA ASN A 340 3.89 -10.49 -8.50
C ASN A 340 3.50 -9.27 -7.66
N CYS A 341 2.84 -9.46 -6.50
CA CYS A 341 2.56 -8.36 -5.56
C CYS A 341 3.85 -7.70 -5.07
N VAL A 342 4.78 -8.50 -4.57
CA VAL A 342 6.08 -8.02 -4.06
C VAL A 342 6.86 -7.34 -5.18
N LYS A 343 6.97 -7.98 -6.35
CA LYS A 343 7.66 -7.38 -7.51
C LYS A 343 7.07 -6.03 -7.89
N LEU A 344 5.74 -5.92 -7.95
CA LEU A 344 5.07 -4.67 -8.30
C LEU A 344 5.32 -3.58 -7.24
N PHE A 345 5.22 -3.93 -5.95
CA PHE A 345 5.48 -3.01 -4.85
C PHE A 345 6.96 -2.59 -4.76
N SER A 346 7.89 -3.52 -4.94
CA SER A 346 9.33 -3.23 -5.03
C SER A 346 9.65 -2.37 -6.24
N SER A 347 8.98 -2.58 -7.37
CA SER A 347 9.11 -1.72 -8.54
C SER A 347 8.66 -0.28 -8.23
N PHE A 348 7.60 -0.08 -7.43
CA PHE A 348 7.19 1.26 -7.01
C PHE A 348 8.28 1.99 -6.23
N ILE A 349 8.86 1.30 -5.25
CA ILE A 349 9.93 1.85 -4.42
C ILE A 349 11.15 2.16 -5.31
N ALA A 350 11.56 1.23 -6.17
CA ALA A 350 12.69 1.43 -7.07
C ALA A 350 12.48 2.62 -8.02
N THR A 351 11.32 2.72 -8.68
CA THR A 351 10.99 3.86 -9.56
C THR A 351 11.01 5.19 -8.80
N THR A 352 10.54 5.20 -7.54
CA THR A 352 10.56 6.39 -6.67
C THR A 352 11.97 6.83 -6.33
N LEU A 353 12.82 5.90 -5.90
CA LEU A 353 14.22 6.17 -5.56
C LEU A 353 15.01 6.66 -6.79
N CYS A 354 14.82 6.02 -7.94
CA CYS A 354 15.41 6.50 -9.20
C CYS A 354 14.93 7.91 -9.54
N SER A 355 13.64 8.21 -9.33
CA SER A 355 13.10 9.56 -9.61
C SER A 355 13.67 10.64 -8.68
N GLN A 356 14.09 10.28 -7.46
CA GLN A 356 14.78 11.22 -6.56
C GLN A 356 16.19 11.55 -7.04
N ILE A 357 16.92 10.57 -7.59
CA ILE A 357 18.26 10.82 -8.14
C ILE A 357 18.17 11.84 -9.28
N VAL A 358 17.16 11.69 -10.15
CA VAL A 358 16.91 12.63 -11.25
C VAL A 358 16.45 14.00 -10.72
N GLU A 359 15.61 14.06 -9.68
CA GLU A 359 15.24 15.33 -9.01
C GLU A 359 16.48 16.13 -8.63
N VAL A 360 17.46 15.51 -7.98
CA VAL A 360 18.63 16.21 -7.46
C VAL A 360 19.43 16.84 -8.61
N LYS A 361 19.50 16.17 -9.76
CA LYS A 361 20.15 16.71 -10.96
C LYS A 361 19.36 17.88 -11.57
N ILE A 362 18.04 17.72 -11.71
CA ILE A 362 17.15 18.79 -12.19
C ILE A 362 17.24 20.02 -11.28
N ASP A 363 17.16 19.82 -9.97
CA ASP A 363 17.24 20.88 -8.98
C ASP A 363 18.55 21.63 -9.05
N LYS A 364 19.67 20.89 -9.19
CA LYS A 364 20.98 21.50 -9.36
C LYS A 364 21.01 22.37 -10.61
N PHE A 365 20.52 21.85 -11.74
CA PHE A 365 20.44 22.58 -13.01
C PHE A 365 19.56 23.83 -12.90
N ILE A 366 18.35 23.71 -12.35
CA ILE A 366 17.44 24.85 -12.18
C ILE A 366 18.08 25.90 -11.27
N ARG A 367 18.68 25.51 -10.14
CA ARG A 367 19.32 26.46 -9.22
C ARG A 367 20.52 27.18 -9.83
N THR A 368 21.22 26.58 -10.79
CA THR A 368 22.32 27.26 -11.50
C THR A 368 21.82 28.20 -12.59
N THR A 369 20.72 27.86 -13.26
CA THR A 369 20.24 28.58 -14.46
C THR A 369 19.22 29.67 -14.13
N LEU A 370 18.39 29.45 -13.11
CA LEU A 370 17.26 30.30 -12.76
C LEU A 370 17.59 31.65 -12.05
N PRO A 371 18.68 31.83 -11.28
CA PRO A 371 18.91 33.05 -10.50
C PRO A 371 18.84 34.36 -11.30
N SER A 372 19.25 34.35 -12.57
CA SER A 372 19.20 35.52 -13.46
C SER A 372 17.80 35.81 -14.01
N GLN A 373 16.87 34.85 -13.93
CA GLN A 373 15.55 34.90 -14.58
C GLN A 373 14.37 34.66 -13.62
N ASN A 374 14.62 34.54 -12.30
CA ASN A 374 13.60 34.19 -11.31
C ASN A 374 12.37 35.10 -11.33
N HIS A 375 12.54 36.38 -11.68
CA HIS A 375 11.43 37.34 -11.78
C HIS A 375 10.34 36.91 -12.79
N GLN A 376 10.67 36.11 -13.80
CA GLN A 376 9.77 35.62 -14.85
C GLN A 376 8.90 34.43 -14.43
N LEU A 377 9.19 33.81 -13.28
CA LEU A 377 8.39 32.68 -12.80
C LEU A 377 7.04 33.12 -12.23
N GLU A 378 6.03 32.30 -12.46
CA GLU A 378 4.73 32.42 -11.80
C GLU A 378 4.85 32.16 -10.28
N PRO A 379 3.93 32.68 -9.45
CA PRO A 379 4.02 32.57 -7.99
C PRO A 379 4.18 31.15 -7.45
N ILE A 380 3.47 30.18 -8.05
CA ILE A 380 3.57 28.78 -7.62
C ILE A 380 4.93 28.17 -7.99
N MET A 381 5.49 28.50 -9.16
CA MET A 381 6.82 28.05 -9.55
C MET A 381 7.89 28.67 -8.66
N LYS A 382 7.78 29.97 -8.34
CA LYS A 382 8.66 30.62 -7.36
C LYS A 382 8.64 29.88 -6.02
N SER A 383 7.45 29.62 -5.47
CA SER A 383 7.32 28.95 -4.17
C SER A 383 7.93 27.54 -4.10
N MET A 384 8.06 26.84 -5.24
CA MET A 384 8.60 25.46 -5.27
C MET A 384 10.12 25.40 -5.45
N TRP A 385 10.75 26.45 -6.00
CA TRP A 385 12.19 26.48 -6.29
C TRP A 385 12.98 27.61 -5.64
N GLU A 386 12.33 28.58 -5.01
CA GLU A 386 13.03 29.54 -4.15
C GLU A 386 13.63 28.82 -2.93
N PRO A 387 14.92 29.03 -2.62
CA PRO A 387 15.48 28.58 -1.35
C PRO A 387 14.70 29.25 -0.21
N GLU A 388 14.29 28.46 0.79
CA GLU A 388 13.81 29.03 2.05
C GLU A 388 14.94 29.92 2.58
N LYS A 389 14.62 31.20 2.81
CA LYS A 389 15.57 32.22 3.23
C LYS A 389 16.08 32.00 4.63
#